data_AF-A0A4P9XXH2-F1
#
_entry.id   AF-A0A4P9XXH2-F1
#
_cell.length_a   1.000
_cell.length_b   1.000
_cell.length_c   1.000
_cell.angle_alpha   90.00
_cell.angle_beta   90.00
_cell.angle_gamma   90.00
#
_symmetry.space_group_name_H-M   'P 1'
#
loop_
_entity.id
_entity.type
_entity.pdbx_description
1 polymer ?
#
loop_
_entity_poly.entity_id
_entity_poly.type
_entity_poly.pdbx_seq_one_letter_code
_entity_poly.pdbx_strand_id
1 'polypeptide(L)'
;MSTWKQTHRRDVLEENWTQNATRLWNIPLYPLGELNAIDFAMQAQGNLNEMRMRSRGTLVQIIFSTITNWVFMYSIASSVRMLYRRPSIAAGCCLLQAISGVIYSMTVVSFALPGGPSCRQLLWVASVALSISPICVGATLLQKVYLVHGRRTWLVVVGTLLLLPQPLFPYYIWTSPATMMSSTGCLTRYPSYLPWLKLAMEMPINIAFSVAFIMVVYRQYRQFGSEAWGRLVRNGIQTMCAIVLSNFFCMLCAAFELGDYLSEMFFVLDWMITSLLLVHHCKIMHTSSAESPGTRRVNVSEEAPRPTPIMSDLAQDNGSTSSQPLFRGRKRYPMVR
;
A
#
# COMPACT_ATOMS: atom_id res chain seq x y z
N MET A 1 -0.96 -30.02 -24.86
CA MET A 1 -1.30 -28.63 -24.50
C MET A 1 -1.72 -27.93 -25.79
N SER A 2 -3.02 -27.79 -26.03
CA SER A 2 -3.50 -27.00 -27.16
C SER A 2 -2.99 -25.57 -26.98
N THR A 3 -2.28 -25.09 -27.99
CA THR A 3 -1.85 -23.70 -28.12
C THR A 3 -3.05 -22.80 -27.90
N TRP A 4 -3.02 -22.00 -26.83
CA TRP A 4 -4.00 -20.97 -26.57
C TRP A 4 -4.08 -20.09 -27.81
N LYS A 5 -5.19 -20.21 -28.57
CA LYS A 5 -5.42 -19.33 -29.71
C LYS A 5 -5.47 -17.93 -29.13
N GLN A 6 -4.53 -17.09 -29.55
CA GLN A 6 -4.33 -15.75 -29.01
C GLN A 6 -5.50 -14.88 -29.50
N THR A 7 -6.65 -14.99 -28.83
CA THR A 7 -7.78 -14.11 -29.08
C THR A 7 -7.34 -12.73 -28.64
N HIS A 8 -7.34 -11.73 -29.51
CA HIS A 8 -7.03 -10.38 -29.06
C HIS A 8 -8.21 -9.85 -28.25
N ARG A 9 -7.94 -9.09 -27.19
CA ARG A 9 -8.98 -8.41 -26.36
C ARG A 9 -9.98 -7.62 -27.20
N ARG A 10 -9.57 -7.15 -28.38
CA ARG A 10 -10.43 -6.41 -29.33
C ARG A 10 -11.54 -7.27 -29.91
N ASP A 11 -11.27 -8.55 -30.16
CA ASP A 11 -12.15 -9.48 -30.87
C ASP A 11 -13.25 -10.07 -29.97
N VAL A 12 -13.18 -9.80 -28.66
CA VAL A 12 -14.13 -10.34 -27.66
C VAL A 12 -15.52 -9.71 -27.79
N LEU A 13 -15.61 -8.49 -28.32
CA LEU A 13 -16.90 -7.81 -28.54
C LEU A 13 -17.11 -7.65 -30.04
N GLU A 14 -18.31 -8.00 -30.49
CA GLU A 14 -18.72 -7.83 -31.88
C GLU A 14 -18.61 -6.36 -32.32
N GLU A 15 -18.27 -6.13 -33.59
CA GLU A 15 -18.29 -4.79 -34.15
C GLU A 15 -19.69 -4.19 -34.00
N ASN A 16 -19.78 -2.93 -33.54
CA ASN A 16 -21.04 -2.20 -33.32
C ASN A 16 -21.96 -2.73 -32.20
N TRP A 17 -21.48 -3.60 -31.30
CA TRP A 17 -22.28 -4.08 -30.16
C TRP A 17 -22.91 -2.94 -29.32
N THR A 18 -22.24 -1.78 -29.25
CA THR A 18 -22.69 -0.59 -28.49
C THR A 18 -23.96 0.06 -29.04
N GLN A 19 -24.31 -0.18 -30.30
CA GLN A 19 -25.51 0.38 -30.93
C GLN A 19 -26.79 -0.32 -30.44
N ASN A 20 -26.69 -1.63 -30.19
CA ASN A 20 -27.83 -2.47 -29.77
C ASN A 20 -27.86 -2.74 -28.25
N ALA A 21 -26.90 -2.20 -27.50
CA ALA A 21 -26.78 -2.45 -26.07
C ALA A 21 -27.83 -1.67 -25.26
N THR A 22 -28.43 -2.34 -24.28
CA THR A 22 -29.23 -1.68 -23.23
C THR A 22 -28.35 -0.68 -22.49
N ARG A 23 -28.83 0.55 -22.28
CA ARG A 23 -28.06 1.59 -21.59
C ARG A 23 -28.63 1.87 -20.21
N LEU A 24 -27.76 1.91 -19.22
CA LEU A 24 -28.07 2.42 -17.88
C LEU A 24 -27.26 3.69 -17.65
N TRP A 25 -27.92 4.83 -17.46
CA TRP A 25 -27.26 6.14 -17.33
C TRP A 25 -26.30 6.46 -18.48
N ASN A 26 -26.70 6.13 -19.71
CA ASN A 26 -25.90 6.26 -20.93
C ASN A 26 -24.63 5.36 -20.98
N ILE A 27 -24.47 4.43 -20.04
CA ILE A 27 -23.41 3.42 -20.07
C ILE A 27 -23.95 2.17 -20.78
N PRO A 28 -23.31 1.69 -21.86
CA PRO A 28 -23.75 0.49 -22.56
C PRO A 28 -23.50 -0.76 -21.72
N LEU A 29 -24.54 -1.56 -21.51
CA LEU A 29 -24.48 -2.81 -20.76
C LEU A 29 -24.25 -3.97 -21.73
N TYR A 30 -23.20 -4.75 -21.47
CA TYR A 30 -22.93 -5.96 -22.22
C TYR A 30 -23.57 -7.15 -21.50
N PRO A 31 -24.41 -7.97 -22.16
CA PRO A 31 -25.23 -8.98 -21.49
C PRO A 31 -24.40 -10.00 -20.70
N LEU A 32 -23.21 -10.38 -21.16
CA LEU A 32 -22.33 -11.29 -20.43
C LEU A 32 -21.76 -10.69 -19.14
N GLY A 33 -21.67 -9.36 -19.03
CA GLY A 33 -21.22 -8.67 -17.81
C GLY A 33 -22.26 -8.65 -16.69
N GLU A 34 -23.54 -8.91 -17.03
CA GLU A 34 -24.65 -8.93 -16.07
C GLU A 34 -24.87 -10.31 -15.44
N LEU A 35 -24.15 -11.34 -15.91
CA LEU A 35 -24.24 -12.70 -15.39
C LEU A 35 -23.31 -12.90 -14.19
N ASN A 36 -23.71 -13.79 -13.27
CA ASN A 36 -22.79 -14.38 -12.28
C ASN A 36 -22.06 -15.60 -12.88
N ALA A 37 -21.14 -16.21 -12.13
CA ALA A 37 -20.35 -17.33 -12.63
C ALA A 37 -21.17 -18.57 -12.97
N ILE A 38 -22.21 -18.86 -12.18
CA ILE A 38 -23.05 -20.05 -12.34
C ILE A 38 -23.92 -19.89 -13.58
N ASP A 39 -24.58 -18.75 -13.76
CA ASP A 39 -25.41 -18.46 -14.92
C ASP A 39 -24.58 -18.50 -16.21
N PHE A 40 -23.36 -17.96 -16.16
CA PHE A 40 -22.42 -18.03 -17.29
C PHE A 40 -22.00 -19.48 -17.61
N ALA A 41 -21.78 -20.32 -16.62
CA ALA A 41 -21.47 -21.74 -16.85
C ALA A 41 -22.70 -22.50 -17.38
N MET A 42 -23.90 -22.20 -16.87
CA MET A 42 -25.15 -22.82 -17.28
C MET A 42 -25.56 -22.50 -18.72
N GLN A 43 -25.14 -21.35 -19.27
CA GLN A 43 -25.35 -21.07 -20.70
C GLN A 43 -24.65 -22.08 -21.64
N ALA A 44 -23.67 -22.84 -21.16
CA ALA A 44 -23.03 -23.92 -21.91
C ALA A 44 -23.68 -25.30 -21.64
N GLN A 45 -24.90 -25.33 -21.07
CA GLN A 45 -25.63 -26.56 -20.82
C GLN A 45 -25.89 -27.30 -22.14
N GLY A 46 -25.25 -28.46 -22.30
CA GLY A 46 -25.25 -29.25 -23.53
C GLY A 46 -23.85 -29.52 -24.09
N ASN A 47 -22.84 -28.72 -23.72
CA ASN A 47 -21.45 -28.95 -24.11
C ASN A 47 -20.54 -29.00 -22.87
N LEU A 48 -20.25 -30.23 -22.42
CA LEU A 48 -19.43 -30.47 -21.21
C LEU A 48 -18.04 -29.84 -21.29
N ASN A 49 -17.43 -29.79 -22.48
CA ASN A 49 -16.09 -29.23 -22.63
C ASN A 49 -16.10 -27.70 -22.46
N GLU A 50 -17.11 -27.03 -23.00
CA GLU A 50 -17.27 -25.59 -22.86
C GLU A 50 -17.60 -25.20 -21.42
N MET A 51 -18.49 -25.95 -20.77
CA MET A 51 -18.81 -25.74 -19.35
C MET A 51 -17.57 -25.90 -18.46
N ARG A 52 -16.75 -26.95 -18.68
CA ARG A 52 -15.47 -27.12 -17.95
C ARG A 52 -14.51 -25.96 -18.17
N MET A 53 -14.39 -25.48 -19.40
CA MET A 53 -13.53 -24.34 -19.72
C MET A 53 -13.98 -23.09 -18.96
N ARG A 54 -15.28 -22.75 -19.01
CA ARG A 54 -15.84 -21.60 -18.28
C ARG A 54 -15.63 -21.72 -16.76
N SER A 55 -15.83 -22.91 -16.19
CA SER A 55 -15.60 -23.15 -14.76
C SER A 55 -14.13 -23.03 -14.35
N ARG A 56 -13.18 -23.37 -15.22
CA ARG A 56 -11.74 -23.30 -14.91
C ARG A 56 -11.28 -21.88 -14.61
N GLY A 57 -11.69 -20.89 -15.42
CA GLY A 57 -11.35 -19.49 -15.18
C GLY A 57 -11.85 -19.00 -13.81
N THR A 58 -13.12 -19.28 -13.52
CA THR A 58 -13.75 -18.97 -12.22
C THR A 58 -13.03 -19.64 -11.05
N LEU A 59 -12.67 -20.92 -11.17
CA LEU A 59 -11.95 -21.64 -10.11
C LEU A 59 -10.58 -21.04 -9.82
N VAL A 60 -9.82 -20.64 -10.85
CA VAL A 60 -8.53 -19.96 -10.67
C VAL A 60 -8.72 -18.64 -9.90
N GLN A 61 -9.73 -17.86 -10.26
CA GLN A 61 -10.05 -16.60 -9.59
C GLN A 61 -10.44 -16.84 -8.11
N ILE A 62 -11.26 -17.85 -7.81
CA ILE A 62 -11.64 -18.22 -6.43
C ILE A 62 -10.42 -18.65 -5.61
N ILE A 63 -9.53 -19.46 -6.16
CA ILE A 63 -8.32 -19.91 -5.46
C ILE A 63 -7.47 -18.69 -5.09
N PHE A 64 -7.22 -17.79 -6.05
CA PHE A 64 -6.45 -16.58 -5.82
C PHE A 64 -7.11 -15.65 -4.78
N SER A 65 -8.43 -15.47 -4.86
CA SER A 65 -9.19 -14.67 -3.89
C SER A 65 -9.23 -15.30 -2.50
N THR A 66 -9.18 -16.63 -2.39
CA THR A 66 -9.12 -17.32 -1.09
C THR A 66 -7.78 -17.06 -0.39
N ILE A 67 -6.67 -17.12 -1.13
CA ILE A 67 -5.34 -16.77 -0.61
C ILE A 67 -5.31 -15.30 -0.18
N THR A 68 -5.83 -14.43 -1.04
CA THR A 68 -5.93 -12.98 -0.79
C THR A 68 -6.76 -12.70 0.47
N ASN A 69 -7.90 -13.38 0.64
CA ASN A 69 -8.75 -13.26 1.82
C ASN A 69 -7.99 -13.64 3.10
N TRP A 70 -7.26 -14.75 3.10
CA TRP A 70 -6.48 -15.19 4.25
C TRP A 70 -5.42 -14.15 4.65
N VAL A 71 -4.71 -13.57 3.67
CA VAL A 71 -3.75 -12.49 3.88
C VAL A 71 -4.40 -11.25 4.49
N PHE A 72 -5.58 -10.86 3.98
CA PHE A 72 -6.29 -9.69 4.49
C PHE A 72 -6.86 -9.92 5.89
N MET A 73 -7.37 -11.12 6.20
CA MET A 73 -7.80 -11.47 7.56
C MET A 73 -6.64 -11.39 8.56
N TYR A 74 -5.45 -11.88 8.19
CA TYR A 74 -4.24 -11.71 9.00
C TYR A 74 -3.88 -10.23 9.22
N SER A 75 -4.03 -9.43 8.16
CA SER A 75 -3.77 -7.98 8.18
C SER A 75 -4.78 -7.22 9.05
N ILE A 76 -6.07 -7.61 9.05
CA ILE A 76 -7.09 -7.08 9.97
C ILE A 76 -6.69 -7.37 11.41
N ALA A 77 -6.40 -8.63 11.74
CA ALA A 77 -6.04 -9.01 13.11
C ALA A 77 -4.82 -8.23 13.63
N SER A 78 -3.80 -8.04 12.78
CA SER A 78 -2.62 -7.26 13.10
C SER A 78 -2.93 -5.77 13.27
N SER A 79 -3.71 -5.18 12.36
CA SER A 79 -4.06 -3.75 12.38
C SER A 79 -4.98 -3.39 13.55
N VAL A 80 -5.93 -4.26 13.91
CA VAL A 80 -6.79 -4.09 15.09
C VAL A 80 -5.94 -4.06 16.37
N ARG A 81 -4.97 -4.97 16.51
CA ARG A 81 -4.06 -4.98 17.67
C ARG A 81 -3.23 -3.70 17.76
N MET A 82 -2.80 -3.16 16.62
CA MET A 82 -2.06 -1.89 16.58
C MET A 82 -2.96 -0.71 16.95
N LEU A 83 -4.16 -0.65 16.39
CA LEU A 83 -5.14 0.41 16.64
C LEU A 83 -5.57 0.45 18.10
N TYR A 84 -5.80 -0.73 18.70
CA TYR A 84 -6.16 -0.87 20.11
C TYR A 84 -5.03 -0.41 21.05
N ARG A 85 -3.77 -0.71 20.73
CA ARG A 85 -2.63 -0.29 21.56
C ARG A 85 -2.32 1.20 21.47
N ARG A 86 -2.42 1.80 20.28
CA ARG A 86 -2.20 3.23 20.08
C ARG A 86 -2.89 3.70 18.79
N PRO A 87 -4.02 4.43 18.88
CA PRO A 87 -4.75 4.86 17.71
C PRO A 87 -3.87 5.83 16.90
N SER A 88 -3.53 5.43 15.67
CA SER A 88 -2.78 6.23 14.72
C SER A 88 -3.44 6.17 13.36
N ILE A 89 -3.33 7.24 12.58
CA ILE A 89 -3.88 7.29 11.22
C ILE A 89 -3.33 6.14 10.38
N ALA A 90 -2.04 5.84 10.48
CA ALA A 90 -1.43 4.70 9.81
C ALA A 90 -2.08 3.35 10.16
N ALA A 91 -2.36 3.08 11.45
CA ALA A 91 -3.07 1.87 11.86
C ALA A 91 -4.51 1.83 11.32
N GLY A 92 -5.19 2.98 11.28
CA GLY A 92 -6.51 3.13 10.67
C GLY A 92 -6.50 2.84 9.16
N CYS A 93 -5.52 3.37 8.42
CA CYS A 93 -5.34 3.09 6.99
C CYS A 93 -5.06 1.60 6.73
N CYS A 94 -4.20 0.96 7.52
CA CYS A 94 -3.96 -0.48 7.41
C CYS A 94 -5.24 -1.30 7.63
N LEU A 95 -6.05 -0.91 8.63
CA LEU A 95 -7.32 -1.56 8.92
C LEU A 95 -8.33 -1.36 7.78
N LEU A 96 -8.49 -0.13 7.28
CA LEU A 96 -9.39 0.19 6.18
C LEU A 96 -9.03 -0.59 4.91
N GLN A 97 -7.75 -0.63 4.58
CA GLN A 97 -7.22 -1.40 3.44
C GLN A 97 -7.51 -2.89 3.62
N ALA A 98 -7.29 -3.45 4.80
CA ALA A 98 -7.54 -4.86 5.06
C ALA A 98 -9.03 -5.24 5.05
N ILE A 99 -9.90 -4.39 5.58
CA ILE A 99 -11.37 -4.56 5.50
C ILE A 99 -11.84 -4.55 4.04
N SER A 100 -11.37 -3.58 3.24
CA SER A 100 -11.73 -3.52 1.82
C SER A 100 -11.28 -4.77 1.05
N GLY A 101 -10.12 -5.34 1.42
CA GLY A 101 -9.60 -6.62 0.90
C GLY A 101 -10.50 -7.82 1.20
N VAL A 102 -11.01 -7.91 2.43
CA VAL A 102 -11.95 -8.96 2.82
C VAL A 102 -13.29 -8.78 2.10
N ILE A 103 -13.84 -7.56 2.01
CA ILE A 103 -15.10 -7.30 1.30
C ILE A 103 -14.97 -7.72 -0.17
N TYR A 104 -13.88 -7.33 -0.84
CA TYR A 104 -13.60 -7.76 -2.22
C TYR A 104 -13.54 -9.29 -2.33
N SER A 105 -12.75 -9.95 -1.48
CA SER A 105 -12.55 -11.39 -1.58
C SER A 105 -13.83 -12.18 -1.28
N MET A 106 -14.63 -11.74 -0.31
CA MET A 106 -15.94 -12.33 -0.02
C MET A 106 -16.90 -12.15 -1.19
N THR A 107 -16.88 -10.99 -1.86
CA THR A 107 -17.68 -10.74 -3.06
C THR A 107 -17.29 -11.68 -4.21
N VAL A 108 -15.99 -11.96 -4.40
CA VAL A 108 -15.52 -12.97 -5.38
C VAL A 108 -15.99 -14.38 -5.01
N VAL A 109 -16.00 -14.75 -3.73
CA VAL A 109 -16.51 -16.06 -3.30
C VAL A 109 -18.03 -16.13 -3.55
N SER A 110 -18.77 -15.08 -3.20
CA SER A 110 -20.22 -14.99 -3.45
C SER A 110 -20.57 -15.00 -4.93
N PHE A 111 -19.71 -14.48 -5.80
CA PHE A 111 -19.87 -14.52 -7.26
C PHE A 111 -20.00 -15.95 -7.83
N ALA A 112 -19.48 -16.95 -7.11
CA ALA A 112 -19.58 -18.37 -7.46
C ALA A 112 -20.82 -19.07 -6.90
N LEU A 113 -21.69 -18.38 -6.16
CA LEU A 113 -22.92 -18.92 -5.60
C LEU A 113 -24.12 -18.63 -6.52
N PRO A 114 -25.17 -19.47 -6.51
CA PRO A 114 -26.40 -19.19 -7.22
C PRO A 114 -27.03 -17.89 -6.70
N GLY A 115 -27.37 -16.97 -7.62
CA GLY A 115 -27.86 -15.64 -7.27
C GLY A 115 -26.79 -14.69 -6.71
N GLY A 116 -25.50 -15.03 -6.90
CA GLY A 116 -24.37 -14.17 -6.56
C GLY A 116 -24.36 -12.85 -7.35
N PRO A 117 -23.45 -11.92 -6.99
CA PRO A 117 -23.30 -10.66 -7.72
C PRO A 117 -22.98 -10.90 -9.19
N SER A 118 -23.39 -9.97 -10.05
CA SER A 118 -22.98 -9.96 -11.45
C SER A 118 -21.48 -9.66 -11.59
N CYS A 119 -20.89 -10.04 -12.72
CA CYS A 119 -19.50 -9.68 -13.05
C CYS A 119 -19.26 -8.16 -12.96
N ARG A 120 -20.20 -7.34 -13.45
CA ARG A 120 -20.13 -5.88 -13.32
C ARG A 120 -20.06 -5.40 -11.87
N GLN A 121 -20.94 -5.91 -11.01
CA GLN A 121 -20.91 -5.56 -9.58
C GLN A 121 -19.60 -5.97 -8.93
N LEU A 122 -19.07 -7.14 -9.28
CA LEU A 122 -17.78 -7.61 -8.80
C LEU A 122 -16.64 -6.64 -9.19
N LEU A 123 -16.60 -6.20 -10.45
CA LEU A 123 -15.61 -5.23 -10.95
C LEU A 123 -15.74 -3.87 -10.27
N TRP A 124 -16.97 -3.41 -9.98
CA TRP A 124 -17.18 -2.18 -9.23
C TRP A 124 -16.60 -2.28 -7.82
N VAL A 125 -16.92 -3.35 -7.09
CA VAL A 125 -16.35 -3.60 -5.74
C VAL A 125 -14.82 -3.68 -5.81
N ALA A 126 -14.27 -4.40 -6.79
CA ALA A 126 -12.83 -4.52 -7.01
C ALA A 126 -12.18 -3.15 -7.24
N SER A 127 -12.77 -2.33 -8.11
CA SER A 127 -12.23 -1.01 -8.47
C SER A 127 -12.20 -0.05 -7.28
N VAL A 128 -13.27 -0.02 -6.46
CA VAL A 128 -13.33 0.80 -5.25
C VAL A 128 -12.28 0.32 -4.25
N ALA A 129 -12.20 -0.99 -4.00
CA ALA A 129 -11.26 -1.54 -3.04
C ALA A 129 -9.79 -1.31 -3.44
N LEU A 130 -9.47 -1.49 -4.73
CA LEU A 130 -8.15 -1.19 -5.29
C LEU A 130 -7.77 0.29 -5.18
N SER A 131 -8.74 1.21 -5.19
CA SER A 131 -8.51 2.65 -5.09
C SER A 131 -8.27 3.11 -3.65
N ILE A 132 -8.84 2.42 -2.67
CA ILE A 132 -8.61 2.67 -1.24
C ILE A 132 -7.14 2.46 -0.90
N SER A 133 -6.48 1.45 -1.48
CA SER A 133 -5.09 1.11 -1.22
C SER A 133 -4.09 2.27 -1.42
N PRO A 134 -3.95 2.85 -2.63
CA PRO A 134 -3.01 3.95 -2.85
C PRO A 134 -3.35 5.21 -2.04
N ILE A 135 -4.64 5.45 -1.75
CA ILE A 135 -5.06 6.55 -0.86
C ILE A 135 -4.56 6.31 0.57
N CYS A 136 -4.74 5.10 1.10
CA CYS A 136 -4.26 4.69 2.43
C CYS A 136 -2.74 4.77 2.52
N VAL A 137 -2.03 4.17 1.56
CA VAL A 137 -0.56 4.22 1.50
C VAL A 137 -0.07 5.66 1.42
N GLY A 138 -0.63 6.46 0.51
CA GLY A 138 -0.29 7.86 0.36
C GLY A 138 -0.54 8.68 1.62
N ALA A 139 -1.66 8.46 2.31
CA ALA A 139 -1.97 9.12 3.58
C ALA A 139 -0.95 8.74 4.68
N THR A 140 -0.57 7.47 4.78
CA THR A 140 0.44 7.02 5.78
C THR A 140 1.82 7.65 5.52
N LEU A 141 2.25 7.72 4.26
CA LEU A 141 3.51 8.33 3.86
C LEU A 141 3.48 9.84 4.09
N LEU A 142 2.39 10.49 3.72
CA LEU A 142 2.20 11.93 3.90
C LEU A 142 2.24 12.32 5.39
N GLN A 143 1.61 11.53 6.26
CA GLN A 143 1.67 11.74 7.71
C GLN A 143 3.12 11.72 8.22
N LYS A 144 3.94 10.77 7.74
CA LYS A 144 5.35 10.64 8.15
C LYS A 144 6.18 11.81 7.64
N VAL A 145 6.04 12.15 6.36
CA VAL A 145 6.75 13.27 5.74
C VAL A 145 6.40 14.59 6.43
N TYR A 146 5.12 14.79 6.76
CA TYR A 146 4.64 15.97 7.49
C TYR A 146 5.27 16.09 8.88
N LEU A 147 5.34 15.00 9.64
CA LEU A 147 5.95 14.99 10.97
C LEU A 147 7.46 15.29 10.90
N VAL A 148 8.18 14.70 9.94
CA VAL A 148 9.63 14.90 9.85
C VAL A 148 10.00 16.30 9.36
N HIS A 149 9.19 16.92 8.51
CA HIS A 149 9.45 18.27 8.00
C HIS A 149 9.00 19.40 8.93
N GLY A 150 8.75 19.11 10.20
CA GLY A 150 8.36 20.13 11.18
C GLY A 150 6.96 20.68 10.91
N ARG A 151 6.02 19.81 10.52
CA ARG A 151 4.59 20.15 10.37
C ARG A 151 4.30 21.26 9.33
N ARG A 152 5.09 21.31 8.26
CA ARG A 152 4.84 22.25 7.14
C ARG A 152 3.58 21.85 6.37
N THR A 153 2.56 22.71 6.40
CA THR A 153 1.25 22.49 5.78
C THR A 153 1.30 22.34 4.26
N TRP A 154 2.25 23.02 3.59
CA TRP A 154 2.42 22.93 2.14
C TRP A 154 2.62 21.49 1.63
N LEU A 155 3.34 20.66 2.39
CA LEU A 155 3.55 19.26 2.01
C LEU A 155 2.23 18.47 1.99
N VAL A 156 1.31 18.76 2.92
CA VAL A 156 -0.01 18.15 2.97
C VAL A 156 -0.83 18.57 1.75
N VAL A 157 -0.82 19.86 1.40
CA VAL A 157 -1.52 20.37 0.22
C VAL A 157 -1.04 19.69 -1.06
N VAL A 158 0.28 19.63 -1.28
CA VAL A 158 0.85 18.97 -2.46
C VAL A 158 0.55 17.47 -2.46
N GLY A 159 0.68 16.79 -1.31
CA GLY A 159 0.37 15.36 -1.20
C GLY A 159 -1.10 15.05 -1.47
N THR A 160 -2.03 15.85 -0.93
CA THR A 160 -3.46 15.72 -1.20
C THR A 160 -3.78 15.99 -2.67
N LEU A 161 -3.17 17.00 -3.28
CA LEU A 161 -3.34 17.30 -4.70
C LEU A 161 -2.88 16.13 -5.59
N LEU A 162 -1.79 15.45 -5.22
CA LEU A 162 -1.31 14.25 -5.92
C LEU A 162 -2.21 13.02 -5.71
N LEU A 163 -2.92 12.93 -4.58
CA LEU A 163 -3.86 11.83 -4.29
C LEU A 163 -5.25 12.06 -4.90
N LEU A 164 -5.61 13.31 -5.22
CA LEU A 164 -6.91 13.68 -5.79
C LEU A 164 -7.28 12.94 -7.09
N PRO A 165 -6.35 12.59 -7.99
CA PRO A 165 -6.68 11.82 -9.20
C PRO A 165 -7.01 10.35 -8.95
N GLN A 166 -6.71 9.77 -7.79
CA GLN A 166 -6.91 8.34 -7.51
C GLN A 166 -8.35 7.84 -7.75
N PRO A 167 -9.43 8.59 -7.39
CA PRO A 167 -10.81 8.22 -7.70
C PRO A 167 -11.17 8.22 -9.19
N LEU A 168 -10.30 8.70 -10.09
CA LEU A 168 -10.53 8.58 -11.54
C LEU A 168 -10.42 7.13 -12.01
N PHE A 169 -9.55 6.32 -11.41
CA PHE A 169 -9.42 4.90 -11.77
C PHE A 169 -10.74 4.11 -11.65
N PRO A 170 -11.45 4.12 -10.49
CA PRO A 170 -12.71 3.41 -10.36
C PRO A 170 -13.81 4.02 -11.22
N TYR A 171 -13.77 5.33 -11.50
CA TYR A 171 -14.69 5.96 -12.45
C TYR A 171 -14.54 5.37 -13.87
N TYR A 172 -13.30 5.23 -14.38
CA TYR A 172 -13.09 4.61 -15.68
C TYR A 172 -13.55 3.15 -15.71
N ILE A 173 -13.26 2.36 -14.66
CA ILE A 173 -13.74 0.98 -14.57
C ILE A 173 -15.27 0.92 -14.50
N TRP A 174 -15.90 1.84 -13.76
CA TRP A 174 -17.36 1.94 -13.64
C TRP A 174 -18.04 2.17 -14.99
N THR A 175 -17.46 3.03 -15.81
CA THR A 175 -17.95 3.34 -17.16
C THR A 175 -17.54 2.32 -18.23
N SER A 176 -16.64 1.39 -17.91
CA SER A 176 -16.15 0.38 -18.84
C SER A 176 -17.08 -0.83 -18.88
N PRO A 177 -17.30 -1.44 -20.06
CA PRO A 177 -18.14 -2.62 -20.17
C PRO A 177 -17.47 -3.83 -19.49
N ALA A 178 -18.27 -4.55 -18.70
CA ALA A 178 -17.90 -5.81 -18.08
C ALA A 178 -18.24 -6.98 -19.02
N THR A 179 -17.40 -8.01 -19.04
CA THR A 179 -17.67 -9.23 -19.80
C THR A 179 -17.15 -10.46 -19.07
N MET A 180 -17.83 -11.58 -19.26
CA MET A 180 -17.37 -12.89 -18.82
C MET A 180 -16.61 -13.58 -19.95
N MET A 181 -15.43 -14.12 -19.64
CA MET A 181 -14.60 -14.90 -20.55
C MET A 181 -14.33 -16.28 -19.95
N SER A 182 -14.28 -17.31 -20.81
CA SER A 182 -14.09 -18.69 -20.36
C SER A 182 -12.70 -18.93 -19.74
N SER A 183 -11.67 -18.23 -20.19
CA SER A 183 -10.29 -18.42 -19.72
C SER A 183 -10.02 -17.81 -18.35
N THR A 184 -10.59 -16.64 -18.04
CA THR A 184 -10.25 -15.86 -16.84
C THR A 184 -11.41 -15.49 -15.95
N GLY A 185 -12.65 -15.78 -16.36
CA GLY A 185 -13.83 -15.39 -15.61
C GLY A 185 -14.24 -13.95 -15.92
N CYS A 186 -14.41 -13.12 -14.89
CA CYS A 186 -14.89 -11.76 -15.04
C CYS A 186 -13.75 -10.80 -15.43
N LEU A 187 -13.94 -10.04 -16.50
CA LEU A 187 -12.95 -9.09 -17.05
C LEU A 187 -13.64 -7.75 -17.35
N THR A 188 -12.93 -6.64 -17.16
CA THR A 188 -13.38 -5.33 -17.65
C THR A 188 -12.65 -4.96 -18.94
N ARG A 189 -13.39 -4.51 -19.97
CA ARG A 189 -12.77 -3.99 -21.19
C ARG A 189 -12.47 -2.50 -21.02
N TYR A 190 -11.41 -2.22 -20.29
CA TYR A 190 -10.85 -0.89 -20.19
C TYR A 190 -10.07 -0.52 -21.46
N PRO A 191 -9.94 0.79 -21.76
CA PRO A 191 -9.11 1.24 -22.87
C PRO A 191 -7.64 0.94 -22.61
N SER A 192 -6.86 0.63 -23.65
CA SER A 192 -5.46 0.19 -23.52
C SER A 192 -4.53 1.20 -22.83
N TYR A 193 -4.92 2.48 -22.75
CA TYR A 193 -4.17 3.49 -22.00
C TYR A 193 -4.42 3.45 -20.49
N LEU A 194 -5.40 2.70 -19.98
CA LEU A 194 -5.78 2.72 -18.56
C LEU A 194 -4.69 2.20 -17.61
N PRO A 195 -3.95 1.11 -17.91
CA PRO A 195 -2.79 0.71 -17.11
C PRO A 195 -1.71 1.79 -17.08
N TRP A 196 -1.45 2.44 -18.22
CA TRP A 196 -0.52 3.57 -18.33
C TRP A 196 -0.99 4.79 -17.54
N LEU A 197 -2.29 5.07 -17.55
CA LEU A 197 -2.90 6.13 -16.75
C LEU A 197 -2.73 5.85 -15.26
N LYS A 198 -3.01 4.62 -14.81
CA LYS A 198 -2.79 4.21 -13.42
C LYS A 198 -1.31 4.35 -13.02
N LEU A 199 -0.39 3.91 -13.88
CA LEU A 199 1.05 4.09 -13.68
C LEU A 199 1.42 5.57 -13.58
N ALA A 200 0.90 6.41 -14.48
CA ALA A 200 1.14 7.85 -14.48
C ALA A 200 0.56 8.57 -13.26
N MET A 201 -0.50 8.04 -12.63
CA MET A 201 -1.05 8.57 -11.38
C MET A 201 -0.23 8.14 -10.16
N GLU A 202 0.27 6.90 -10.12
CA GLU A 202 1.01 6.37 -8.98
C GLU A 202 2.50 6.76 -8.99
N MET A 203 3.10 6.90 -10.17
CA MET A 203 4.53 7.22 -10.32
C MET A 203 4.92 8.57 -9.67
N PRO A 204 4.22 9.70 -9.90
CA PRO A 204 4.57 10.97 -9.27
C PRO A 204 4.50 10.91 -7.74
N ILE A 205 3.53 10.18 -7.19
CA ILE A 205 3.37 9.99 -5.75
C ILE A 205 4.57 9.23 -5.18
N ASN A 206 4.91 8.10 -5.81
CA ASN A 206 6.04 7.26 -5.41
C ASN A 206 7.38 8.01 -5.52
N ILE A 207 7.58 8.79 -6.59
CA ILE A 207 8.79 9.62 -6.77
C ILE A 207 8.85 10.71 -5.70
N ALA A 208 7.76 11.46 -5.51
CA ALA A 208 7.72 12.57 -4.54
C ALA A 208 8.00 12.07 -3.11
N PHE A 209 7.39 10.96 -2.70
CA PHE A 209 7.65 10.37 -1.38
C PHE A 209 9.05 9.77 -1.26
N SER A 210 9.58 9.14 -2.32
CA SER A 210 10.96 8.63 -2.33
C SER A 210 11.97 9.77 -2.15
N VAL A 211 11.79 10.87 -2.88
CA VAL A 211 12.64 12.06 -2.76
C VAL A 211 12.55 12.66 -1.36
N ALA A 212 11.33 12.86 -0.84
CA ALA A 212 11.13 13.40 0.51
C ALA A 212 11.79 12.51 1.57
N PHE A 213 11.70 11.20 1.42
CA PHE A 213 12.30 10.23 2.33
C PHE A 213 13.82 10.22 2.24
N ILE A 214 14.41 10.25 1.04
CA ILE A 214 15.87 10.36 0.85
C ILE A 214 16.40 11.65 1.50
N MET A 215 15.70 12.78 1.35
CA MET A 215 16.11 14.03 2.01
C MET A 215 16.13 13.90 3.54
N VAL A 216 15.14 13.21 4.12
CA VAL A 216 15.09 12.93 5.56
C VAL A 216 16.27 12.06 5.99
N VAL A 217 16.51 10.97 5.27
CA VAL A 217 17.59 10.03 5.55
C VAL A 217 18.93 10.74 5.48
N TYR A 218 19.15 11.56 4.45
CA TYR A 218 20.37 12.35 4.28
C TYR A 218 20.60 13.31 5.45
N ARG A 219 19.55 14.00 5.91
CA ARG A 219 19.64 14.88 7.08
C ARG A 219 19.98 14.13 8.37
N GLN A 220 19.34 12.98 8.60
CA GLN A 220 19.60 12.18 9.80
C GLN A 220 21.00 11.56 9.77
N TYR A 221 21.46 11.09 8.62
CA TYR A 221 22.83 10.61 8.42
C TYR A 221 23.85 11.68 8.85
N ARG A 222 23.65 12.93 8.39
CA ARG A 222 24.54 14.05 8.74
C ARG A 222 24.50 14.43 10.23
N GLN A 223 23.39 14.17 10.93
CA GLN A 223 23.19 14.57 12.33
C GLN A 223 23.63 13.52 13.36
N PHE A 224 23.35 12.23 13.12
CA PHE A 224 23.49 11.18 14.14
C PHE A 224 24.68 10.23 13.94
N GLY A 225 25.43 10.35 12.83
CA GLY A 225 26.55 9.46 12.54
C GLY A 225 26.12 8.06 12.09
N SER A 226 27.09 7.17 11.84
CA SER A 226 26.90 5.91 11.10
C SER A 226 26.21 4.77 11.87
N GLU A 227 26.36 4.67 13.19
CA GLU A 227 25.90 3.49 13.95
C GLU A 227 24.38 3.47 14.21
N ALA A 228 23.82 4.57 14.73
CA ALA A 228 22.37 4.71 14.90
C ALA A 228 21.65 4.70 13.54
N TRP A 229 22.31 5.27 12.52
CA TRP A 229 21.85 5.27 11.15
C TRP A 229 21.74 3.85 10.58
N GLY A 230 22.75 2.99 10.77
CA GLY A 230 22.72 1.62 10.25
C GLY A 230 21.50 0.81 10.72
N ARG A 231 21.08 1.00 11.98
CA ARG A 231 19.87 0.34 12.52
C ARG A 231 18.57 0.91 11.95
N LEU A 232 18.47 2.23 11.83
CA LEU A 232 17.27 2.88 11.31
C LEU A 232 17.07 2.60 9.81
N VAL A 233 18.17 2.64 9.04
CA VAL A 233 18.18 2.39 7.61
C VAL A 233 17.73 0.98 7.27
N ARG A 234 18.29 -0.03 7.96
CA ARG A 234 18.02 -1.43 7.67
C ARG A 234 16.54 -1.80 7.79
N ASN A 235 15.81 -1.17 8.71
CA ASN A 235 14.41 -1.53 8.95
C ASN A 235 13.41 -0.63 8.20
N GLY A 236 13.64 0.69 8.18
CA GLY A 236 12.70 1.65 7.59
C GLY A 236 12.88 1.83 6.08
N ILE A 237 14.13 1.96 5.61
CA ILE A 237 14.40 2.22 4.18
C ILE A 237 14.12 0.98 3.36
N GLN A 238 14.55 -0.19 3.82
CA GLN A 238 14.38 -1.45 3.09
C GLN A 238 12.89 -1.75 2.84
N THR A 239 12.02 -1.56 3.84
CA THR A 239 10.58 -1.81 3.70
C THR A 239 9.91 -0.79 2.78
N MET A 240 10.27 0.49 2.88
CA MET A 240 9.76 1.54 2.00
C MET A 240 10.18 1.35 0.54
N CYS A 241 11.47 1.04 0.30
CA CYS A 241 11.97 0.71 -1.03
C CYS A 241 11.29 -0.55 -1.57
N ALA A 242 11.06 -1.58 -0.74
CA ALA A 242 10.35 -2.78 -1.17
C ALA A 242 8.93 -2.47 -1.64
N ILE A 243 8.20 -1.58 -0.96
CA ILE A 243 6.85 -1.15 -1.37
C ILE A 243 6.88 -0.46 -2.73
N VAL A 244 7.79 0.51 -2.91
CA VAL A 244 7.88 1.26 -4.17
C VAL A 244 8.29 0.35 -5.33
N LEU A 245 9.27 -0.54 -5.11
CA LEU A 245 9.74 -1.48 -6.12
C LEU A 245 8.69 -2.54 -6.47
N SER A 246 7.94 -3.06 -5.48
CA SER A 246 6.89 -4.03 -5.75
C SER A 246 5.75 -3.43 -6.56
N ASN A 247 5.33 -2.21 -6.21
CA ASN A 247 4.30 -1.49 -6.94
C ASN A 247 4.77 -1.17 -8.37
N PHE A 248 5.98 -0.64 -8.53
CA PHE A 248 6.55 -0.38 -9.85
C PHE A 248 6.62 -1.65 -10.72
N PHE A 249 7.13 -2.76 -10.17
CA PHE A 249 7.23 -4.02 -10.90
C PHE A 249 5.86 -4.58 -11.30
N CYS A 250 4.90 -4.64 -10.38
CA CYS A 250 3.55 -5.14 -10.68
C CYS A 250 2.84 -4.27 -11.72
N MET A 251 3.03 -2.95 -11.65
CA MET A 251 2.46 -2.01 -12.61
C MET A 251 3.08 -2.14 -14.01
N LEU A 252 4.38 -2.39 -14.11
CA LEU A 252 5.01 -2.72 -15.40
C LEU A 252 4.46 -4.04 -15.96
N CYS A 253 4.35 -5.09 -15.13
CA CYS A 253 3.76 -6.35 -15.55
C CYS A 253 2.33 -6.20 -16.07
N ALA A 254 1.53 -5.36 -15.41
CA ALA A 254 0.18 -5.03 -15.85
C ALA A 254 0.16 -4.19 -17.14
N ALA A 255 1.02 -3.17 -17.24
CA ALA A 255 1.07 -2.26 -18.39
C ALA A 255 1.59 -2.92 -19.68
N PHE A 256 2.53 -3.86 -19.56
CA PHE A 256 3.00 -4.68 -20.67
C PHE A 256 2.12 -5.90 -20.96
N GLU A 257 1.01 -6.07 -20.22
CA GLU A 257 0.08 -7.18 -20.36
C GLU A 257 0.80 -8.56 -20.34
N LEU A 258 1.82 -8.74 -19.49
CA LEU A 258 2.65 -9.97 -19.46
C LEU A 258 1.85 -11.25 -19.21
N GLY A 259 0.69 -11.12 -18.56
CA GLY A 259 -0.25 -12.21 -18.29
C GLY A 259 -1.45 -12.25 -19.23
N ASP A 260 -1.49 -11.45 -20.30
CA ASP A 260 -2.64 -11.27 -21.19
C ASP A 260 -3.90 -10.93 -20.38
N TYR A 261 -4.86 -11.86 -20.28
CA TYR A 261 -6.07 -11.72 -19.48
C TYR A 261 -5.84 -11.75 -17.96
N LEU A 262 -4.74 -12.36 -17.50
CA LEU A 262 -4.36 -12.36 -16.08
C LEU A 262 -3.67 -11.05 -15.65
N SER A 263 -3.50 -10.09 -16.56
CA SER A 263 -2.91 -8.78 -16.24
C SER A 263 -3.63 -8.07 -15.09
N GLU A 264 -4.95 -8.24 -14.97
CA GLU A 264 -5.74 -7.67 -13.87
C GLU A 264 -5.35 -8.24 -12.49
N MET A 265 -4.88 -9.48 -12.44
CA MET A 265 -4.44 -10.11 -11.19
C MET A 265 -3.19 -9.45 -10.63
N PHE A 266 -2.36 -8.79 -11.46
CA PHE A 266 -1.21 -8.03 -10.96
C PHE A 266 -1.63 -6.80 -10.13
N PHE A 267 -2.78 -6.20 -10.39
CA PHE A 267 -3.31 -5.12 -9.54
C PHE A 267 -3.70 -5.63 -8.15
N VAL A 268 -4.33 -6.80 -8.10
CA VAL A 268 -4.71 -7.44 -6.83
C VAL A 268 -3.47 -7.94 -6.09
N LEU A 269 -2.49 -8.49 -6.81
CA LEU A 269 -1.21 -8.92 -6.26
C LEU A 269 -0.43 -7.75 -5.66
N ASP A 270 -0.31 -6.64 -6.39
CA ASP A 270 0.30 -5.41 -5.88
C ASP A 270 -0.37 -4.94 -4.60
N TRP A 271 -1.70 -4.90 -4.62
CA TRP A 271 -2.48 -4.50 -3.45
C TRP A 271 -2.24 -5.44 -2.26
N MET A 272 -2.20 -6.76 -2.47
CA MET A 272 -1.91 -7.74 -1.43
C MET A 272 -0.50 -7.56 -0.84
N ILE A 273 0.52 -7.43 -1.70
CA ILE A 273 1.92 -7.24 -1.28
C ILE A 273 2.07 -5.93 -0.50
N THR A 274 1.52 -4.84 -1.04
CA THR A 274 1.58 -3.51 -0.42
C THR A 274 0.88 -3.50 0.95
N SER A 275 -0.25 -4.21 1.09
CA SER A 275 -0.95 -4.34 2.38
C SER A 275 -0.09 -5.04 3.44
N LEU A 276 0.56 -6.15 3.06
CA LEU A 276 1.45 -6.90 3.95
C LEU A 276 2.66 -6.06 4.37
N LEU A 277 3.32 -5.41 3.41
CA LEU A 277 4.48 -4.57 3.66
C LEU A 277 4.13 -3.37 4.56
N LEU A 278 2.96 -2.75 4.36
CA LEU A 278 2.50 -1.63 5.18
C LEU A 278 2.23 -2.05 6.63
N VAL A 279 1.53 -3.17 6.84
CA VAL A 279 1.30 -3.73 8.19
C VAL A 279 2.62 -4.07 8.87
N HIS A 280 3.54 -4.71 8.14
CA HIS A 280 4.86 -5.07 8.66
C HIS A 280 5.68 -3.84 9.06
N HIS A 281 5.75 -2.83 8.18
CA HIS A 281 6.43 -1.57 8.44
C HIS A 281 5.86 -0.87 9.69
N CYS A 282 4.54 -0.78 9.80
CA CYS A 282 3.91 -0.15 10.95
C CYS A 282 4.17 -0.95 12.25
N LYS A 283 4.16 -2.28 12.21
CA LYS A 283 4.51 -3.12 13.37
C LYS A 283 5.93 -2.87 13.87
N ILE A 284 6.92 -2.82 12.96
CA ILE A 284 8.32 -2.53 13.29
C ILE A 284 8.48 -1.17 13.94
N MET A 285 7.84 -0.13 13.40
CA MET A 285 7.92 1.21 14.00
C MET A 285 7.37 1.26 15.43
N HIS A 286 6.32 0.49 15.70
CA HIS A 286 5.75 0.40 17.05
C HIS A 286 6.69 -0.28 18.04
N THR A 287 7.38 -1.35 17.64
CA THR A 287 8.35 -2.03 18.52
C THR A 287 9.56 -1.16 18.80
N SER A 288 10.10 -0.47 17.78
CA SER A 288 11.23 0.45 17.97
C SER A 288 10.90 1.66 18.86
N SER A 289 9.64 2.10 18.90
CA SER A 289 9.21 3.19 19.79
C SER A 289 9.12 2.76 21.25
N ALA A 290 8.82 1.48 21.52
CA ALA A 290 8.72 0.94 22.88
C ALA A 290 10.10 0.61 23.47
N GLU A 291 11.05 0.23 22.63
CA GLU A 291 12.40 -0.18 23.04
C GLU A 291 13.35 0.97 23.35
N SER A 292 12.99 2.24 23.13
CA SER A 292 13.80 3.36 23.63
C SER A 292 13.72 3.34 25.17
N PRO A 293 14.66 2.65 25.86
CA PRO A 293 14.54 2.37 27.28
C PRO A 293 14.69 3.73 27.91
N GLY A 294 13.60 4.26 28.45
CA GLY A 294 13.51 5.64 28.90
C GLY A 294 14.76 5.92 29.67
N THR A 295 15.64 6.74 29.06
CA THR A 295 17.02 7.02 29.49
C THR A 295 17.00 6.85 30.96
N ARG A 296 17.49 5.67 31.43
CA ARG A 296 17.44 5.33 32.85
C ARG A 296 17.96 6.60 33.44
N ARG A 297 17.13 7.32 34.20
CA ARG A 297 17.66 8.29 35.14
C ARG A 297 18.50 7.38 36.00
N VAL A 298 19.74 7.18 35.57
CA VAL A 298 20.88 7.13 36.45
C VAL A 298 20.65 8.45 37.15
N ASN A 299 19.87 8.35 38.24
CA ASN A 299 20.14 9.13 39.40
C ASN A 299 21.63 8.85 39.55
N VAL A 300 22.43 9.74 38.97
CA VAL A 300 23.72 10.07 39.53
C VAL A 300 23.26 10.51 40.90
N SER A 301 23.18 9.53 41.82
CA SER A 301 23.31 9.81 43.22
C SER A 301 24.55 10.67 43.22
N GLU A 302 24.30 11.94 43.44
CA GLU A 302 25.26 12.91 43.89
C GLU A 302 25.91 12.25 45.11
N GLU A 303 26.92 11.44 44.83
CA GLU A 303 27.84 10.97 45.83
C GLU A 303 28.58 12.25 46.20
N ALA A 304 28.02 12.90 47.22
CA ALA A 304 28.60 14.08 47.83
C ALA A 304 30.08 13.77 48.05
N PRO A 305 30.99 14.64 47.59
CA PRO A 305 32.41 14.41 47.80
C PRO A 305 32.61 14.21 49.31
N ARG A 306 33.09 13.02 49.71
CA ARG A 306 33.57 12.82 51.06
C ARG A 306 34.61 13.91 51.33
N PRO A 307 34.49 14.68 52.41
CA PRO A 307 35.54 15.60 52.80
C PRO A 307 36.80 14.78 53.06
N THR A 308 37.77 14.88 52.18
CA THR A 308 39.15 14.50 52.48
C THR A 308 39.61 15.36 53.66
N PRO A 309 40.16 14.77 54.72
CA PRO A 309 40.75 15.54 55.80
C PRO A 309 41.85 16.43 55.22
N ILE A 310 41.71 17.71 55.52
CA ILE A 310 42.71 18.76 55.29
C ILE A 310 43.96 18.33 56.04
N MET A 311 44.95 17.83 55.31
CA MET A 311 46.32 17.84 55.76
C MET A 311 46.94 19.09 55.17
N SER A 312 46.92 20.14 56.00
CA SER A 312 47.66 21.37 55.82
C SER A 312 49.13 21.04 55.62
N ASP A 313 49.67 21.36 54.45
CA ASP A 313 51.05 21.79 54.35
C ASP A 313 51.19 22.86 53.26
N LEU A 314 51.84 23.94 53.69
CA LEU A 314 52.20 25.13 52.96
C LEU A 314 53.18 24.80 51.82
N ALA A 315 52.93 25.37 50.64
CA ALA A 315 53.96 26.02 49.82
C ALA A 315 53.33 26.60 48.52
N GLN A 316 52.99 27.89 48.59
CA GLN A 316 53.47 28.93 47.68
C GLN A 316 54.14 28.45 46.37
N ASP A 317 53.49 28.66 45.22
CA ASP A 317 54.17 29.28 44.08
C ASP A 317 53.19 29.87 43.03
N ASN A 318 53.72 30.88 42.35
CA ASN A 318 53.10 31.87 41.50
C ASN A 318 52.62 31.35 40.14
N GLY A 319 51.54 31.98 39.66
CA GLY A 319 51.49 32.59 38.33
C GLY A 319 51.60 31.68 37.10
N SER A 320 50.45 31.37 36.49
CA SER A 320 50.33 31.39 35.03
C SER A 320 48.87 31.50 34.60
N THR A 321 48.55 32.64 34.00
CA THR A 321 47.34 32.94 33.25
C THR A 321 47.22 31.96 32.07
N SER A 322 46.31 30.99 32.18
CA SER A 322 45.94 30.11 31.07
C SER A 322 44.48 30.32 30.70
N SER A 323 44.29 30.87 29.52
CA SER A 323 43.03 31.20 28.86
C SER A 323 42.17 29.94 28.66
N GLN A 324 41.14 29.76 29.48
CA GLN A 324 40.13 28.73 29.24
C GLN A 324 39.28 29.10 28.01
N PRO A 325 39.11 28.21 27.01
CA PRO A 325 38.16 28.42 25.95
C PRO A 325 36.73 28.23 26.50
N LEU A 326 35.97 29.31 26.42
CA LEU A 326 34.55 29.41 26.72
C LEU A 326 33.78 28.33 25.93
N PHE A 327 33.46 27.21 26.57
CA PHE A 327 32.63 26.16 25.99
C PHE A 327 31.20 26.70 25.81
N ARG A 328 30.94 27.17 24.59
CA ARG A 328 29.66 27.71 24.14
C ARG A 328 28.59 26.64 24.32
N GLY A 329 27.70 26.85 25.28
CA GLY A 329 26.60 25.94 25.64
C GLY A 329 25.82 25.49 24.40
N ARG A 330 25.94 24.20 24.09
CA ARG A 330 25.16 23.53 23.05
C ARG A 330 23.72 23.50 23.54
N LYS A 331 22.85 24.36 22.97
CA LYS A 331 21.40 24.37 23.23
C LYS A 331 20.87 22.94 23.02
N ARG A 332 20.48 22.28 24.11
CA ARG A 332 19.70 21.04 24.05
C ARG A 332 18.34 21.41 23.48
N TYR A 333 18.14 21.12 22.20
CA TYR A 333 16.79 21.12 21.64
C TYR A 333 16.01 20.00 22.35
N PRO A 334 14.83 20.29 22.93
CA PRO A 334 14.00 19.24 23.47
C PRO A 334 13.64 18.29 22.32
N MET A 335 13.99 17.00 22.45
CA MET A 335 13.44 15.98 21.57
C MET A 335 11.93 15.97 21.79
N VAL A 336 11.20 16.54 20.83
CA VAL A 336 9.74 16.52 20.81
C VAL A 336 9.33 15.06 20.58
N ARG A 337 8.67 14.50 21.60
CA ARG A 337 8.07 13.15 21.58
C ARG A 337 6.89 13.04 20.62
#